data_AF-G7IP29-F1
#
_entry.id   AF-G7IP29-F1
#
_cell.length_a   1.000
_cell.length_b   1.000
_cell.length_c   1.000
_cell.angle_alpha   90.00
_cell.angle_beta   90.00
_cell.angle_gamma   90.00
#
_symmetry.space_group_name_H-M   'P 1'
#
loop_
_entity.id
_entity.type
_entity.pdbx_description
1 polymer ?
#
loop_
_entity_poly.entity_id
_entity_poly.type
_entity_poly.pdbx_seq_one_letter_code
_entity_poly.pdbx_strand_id
1 'polypeptide(L)'
;MGWPWLPLATPWFRQWNYPYLLSDYWANNDNVRKALHCIYAREALENGVVVPTIYLIQWIFDYHVNLSDKGYRSLIYSGDHDISIPFLDTQAWIRALNYSIVDDWRQWHTDDQVAGYSHNYS
;
A
#
# COMPACT_ATOMS: atom_id res chain seq x y z
N MET A 1 36.65 15.63 -1.04
CA MET A 1 36.65 14.40 -0.21
C MET A 1 35.21 13.96 -0.06
N GLY A 2 34.73 13.11 -0.98
CA GLY A 2 33.36 12.60 -1.00
C GLY A 2 33.37 11.12 -0.64
N TRP A 3 32.45 10.71 0.23
CA TRP A 3 32.46 9.45 0.95
C TRP A 3 32.17 8.25 0.02
N PRO A 4 33.12 7.30 -0.12
CA PRO A 4 32.87 6.04 -0.80
C PRO A 4 32.36 5.02 0.23
N TRP A 5 31.40 4.19 -0.20
CA TRP A 5 30.86 3.03 0.53
C TRP A 5 29.80 3.34 1.60
N LEU A 6 28.55 3.05 1.24
CA LEU A 6 27.48 2.74 2.21
C LEU A 6 28.01 1.68 3.19
N PRO A 7 27.91 1.88 4.51
CA PRO A 7 28.34 0.89 5.48
C PRO A 7 27.48 -0.38 5.31
N LEU A 8 28.16 -1.53 5.34
CA LEU A 8 27.58 -2.86 5.37
C LEU A 8 26.34 -2.87 6.27
N ALA A 9 25.17 -3.06 5.64
CA ALA A 9 23.86 -3.02 6.27
C ALA A 9 23.82 -3.88 7.54
N THR A 10 23.43 -3.25 8.65
CA THR A 10 23.22 -3.91 9.94
C THR A 10 22.16 -5.01 9.83
N PRO A 11 22.23 -6.08 10.63
CA PRO A 11 21.39 -7.28 10.46
C PRO A 11 19.88 -7.03 10.50
N TRP A 12 19.44 -6.01 11.26
CA TRP A 12 18.03 -5.69 11.47
C TRP A 12 17.35 -5.03 10.25
N PHE A 13 18.11 -4.33 9.40
CA PHE A 13 17.58 -3.65 8.20
C PHE A 13 17.42 -4.58 6.98
N ARG A 14 17.93 -5.81 7.05
CA ARG A 14 17.88 -6.77 5.94
C ARG A 14 16.49 -7.39 5.74
N GLN A 15 15.70 -7.54 6.81
CA GLN A 15 14.46 -8.31 6.76
C GLN A 15 13.31 -7.55 6.08
N TRP A 16 13.17 -6.24 6.34
CA TRP A 16 12.14 -5.38 5.76
C TRP A 16 12.33 -5.13 4.26
N ASN A 17 13.58 -5.18 3.79
CA ASN A 17 13.93 -4.93 2.39
C ASN A 17 14.04 -6.20 1.55
N TYR A 18 13.88 -7.37 2.15
CA TYR A 18 14.03 -8.65 1.44
C TYR A 18 12.98 -8.86 0.34
N PRO A 19 11.68 -8.57 0.55
CA PRO A 19 10.69 -8.65 -0.52
C PRO A 19 10.99 -7.70 -1.68
N TYR A 20 11.44 -6.48 -1.39
CA TYR A 20 11.83 -5.50 -2.41
C TYR A 20 13.04 -5.98 -3.21
N LEU A 21 14.05 -6.53 -2.54
CA LEU A 21 15.22 -7.12 -3.20
C LEU A 21 14.82 -8.27 -4.14
N LEU A 22 13.95 -9.18 -3.70
CA LEU A 22 13.48 -10.29 -4.53
C LEU A 22 12.66 -9.79 -5.73
N SER A 23 11.78 -8.80 -5.51
CA SER A 23 11.03 -8.14 -6.57
C SER A 23 11.96 -7.50 -7.60
N ASP A 24 12.99 -6.79 -7.14
CA ASP A 24 13.98 -6.16 -8.01
C ASP A 24 14.75 -7.19 -8.83
N TYR A 25 15.17 -8.31 -8.23
CA TYR A 25 15.84 -9.39 -8.95
C TYR A 25 14.95 -10.01 -10.03
N TRP A 26 13.69 -10.27 -9.71
CA TRP A 26 12.74 -10.86 -10.65
C TRP A 26 12.40 -9.88 -11.78
N ALA A 27 12.04 -8.64 -11.45
CA ALA A 27 11.63 -7.61 -12.41
C ALA A 27 12.78 -7.21 -13.36
N ASN A 28 14.04 -7.31 -12.91
CA ASN A 28 15.21 -7.01 -13.72
C ASN A 28 15.78 -8.21 -14.49
N ASN A 29 15.19 -9.39 -14.38
CA ASN A 29 15.58 -10.54 -15.18
C ASN A 29 15.26 -10.32 -16.67
N ASP A 30 16.24 -10.52 -17.57
CA ASP A 30 16.08 -10.26 -19.01
C ASP A 30 14.95 -11.08 -19.66
N ASN A 31 14.76 -12.34 -19.23
CA ASN A 31 13.68 -13.17 -19.75
C ASN A 31 12.31 -12.65 -19.29
N VAL A 32 12.19 -12.21 -18.03
CA VAL A 32 10.95 -11.61 -17.49
C VAL A 32 10.64 -10.33 -18.26
N ARG A 33 11.62 -9.45 -18.45
CA ARG A 33 11.45 -8.19 -19.18
C ARG A 33 11.06 -8.41 -20.64
N LYS A 34 11.68 -9.38 -21.31
CA LYS A 34 11.34 -9.75 -22.69
C LYS A 34 9.91 -10.29 -22.78
N ALA A 35 9.49 -11.12 -21.84
CA ALA A 35 8.14 -11.67 -21.78
C ALA A 35 7.07 -10.60 -21.48
N LEU A 36 7.40 -9.61 -20.65
CA LEU A 36 6.52 -8.48 -20.34
C LEU A 36 6.62 -7.32 -21.34
N HIS A 37 7.45 -7.45 -22.38
CA HIS A 37 7.71 -6.40 -23.38
C HIS A 37 8.18 -5.07 -22.77
N CYS A 38 8.97 -5.12 -21.69
CA CYS A 38 9.51 -3.94 -21.01
C CYS A 38 10.78 -3.41 -21.69
N ILE A 39 10.65 -2.34 -22.50
CA ILE A 39 11.74 -1.79 -23.31
C ILE A 39 12.64 -0.81 -22.51
N TYR A 40 12.10 -0.09 -21.52
CA TYR A 40 12.75 1.09 -20.91
C TYR A 40 13.35 0.91 -19.51
N ALA A 41 13.17 -0.24 -18.85
CA ALA A 41 13.53 -0.38 -17.43
C ALA A 41 15.05 -0.39 -17.13
N ARG A 42 15.94 -0.26 -18.13
CA ARG A 42 17.40 -0.23 -17.87
C ARG A 42 17.88 1.18 -17.54
N GLU A 43 17.39 2.18 -18.26
CA GLU A 43 17.80 3.59 -18.08
C GLU A 43 17.26 4.21 -16.78
N ALA A 44 16.07 3.81 -16.32
CA ALA A 44 15.50 4.34 -15.07
C ALA A 44 16.28 3.90 -13.81
N LEU A 45 16.79 2.66 -13.81
CA LEU A 45 17.63 2.12 -12.73
C LEU A 45 19.07 2.64 -12.79
N GLU A 46 19.65 2.77 -13.99
CA GLU A 46 21.02 3.26 -14.16
C GLU A 46 21.16 4.77 -13.86
N ASN A 47 20.11 5.57 -14.11
CA ASN A 47 20.14 7.02 -13.89
C ASN A 47 19.64 7.47 -12.51
N GLY A 48 19.21 6.56 -11.64
CA GLY A 48 18.75 6.89 -10.28
C GLY A 48 17.66 7.97 -10.26
N VAL A 49 16.77 7.97 -11.26
CA VAL A 49 15.73 9.00 -11.39
C VAL A 49 14.70 8.78 -10.29
N VAL A 50 14.91 9.42 -9.15
CA VAL A 50 13.89 9.58 -8.11
C VAL A 50 12.93 10.65 -8.60
N VAL A 51 11.78 10.23 -9.12
CA VAL A 51 10.67 11.16 -9.36
C VAL A 51 10.20 11.62 -7.98
N PRO A 52 10.29 12.92 -7.63
CA PRO A 52 9.83 13.39 -6.33
C PRO A 52 8.33 13.10 -6.20
N THR A 53 7.95 12.39 -5.15
CA THR A 53 6.53 12.21 -4.83
C THR A 53 5.98 13.57 -4.39
N ILE A 54 5.16 14.19 -5.22
CA ILE A 54 4.47 15.43 -4.88
C ILE A 54 3.13 15.05 -4.25
N TYR A 55 2.97 15.33 -2.95
CA TYR A 55 1.71 15.16 -2.24
C TYR A 55 0.75 16.31 -2.58
N LEU A 56 0.17 16.27 -3.80
CA LEU A 56 -0.78 17.29 -4.26
C LEU A 56 -2.10 17.26 -3.48
N ILE A 57 -2.45 16.12 -2.90
CA ILE A 57 -3.68 15.92 -2.12
C ILE A 57 -3.26 15.47 -0.73
N GLN A 58 -3.50 16.31 0.26
CA GLN A 58 -3.23 15.99 1.66
C GLN A 58 -4.41 15.28 2.33
N TRP A 59 -5.63 15.51 1.82
CA TRP A 59 -6.86 15.01 2.41
C TRP A 59 -7.81 14.53 1.31
N ILE A 60 -8.23 13.28 1.41
CA ILE A 60 -9.13 12.65 0.43
C ILE A 60 -10.58 12.56 0.94
N PHE A 61 -10.86 13.10 2.14
CA PHE A 61 -12.17 13.02 2.80
C PHE A 61 -13.32 13.50 1.91
N ASP A 62 -13.23 14.72 1.38
CA ASP A 62 -14.29 15.31 0.54
C ASP A 62 -14.53 14.51 -0.76
N TYR A 63 -13.49 13.87 -1.29
CA TYR A 63 -13.63 13.03 -2.48
C TYR A 63 -14.43 11.77 -2.17
N HIS A 64 -14.19 11.13 -1.02
CA HIS A 64 -14.98 9.97 -0.60
C HIS A 64 -16.44 10.35 -0.33
N VAL A 65 -16.70 11.47 0.33
CA VAL A 65 -18.08 11.96 0.53
C VAL A 65 -18.81 12.15 -0.80
N ASN A 66 -18.19 12.88 -1.74
CA ASN A 66 -18.77 13.14 -3.07
C ASN A 66 -18.99 11.86 -3.89
N LEU A 67 -18.11 10.87 -3.77
CA LEU A 67 -18.27 9.60 -4.48
C LEU A 67 -19.41 8.75 -3.87
N SER A 68 -19.52 8.72 -2.54
CA SER A 68 -20.63 8.06 -1.85
C SER A 68 -21.98 8.70 -2.20
N ASP A 69 -22.06 10.04 -2.22
CA ASP A 69 -23.27 10.77 -2.60
C ASP A 69 -23.75 10.48 -4.03
N LYS A 70 -22.81 10.10 -4.92
CA LYS A 70 -23.09 9.67 -6.29
C LYS A 70 -23.47 8.19 -6.42
N GLY A 71 -23.48 7.45 -5.31
CA GLY A 71 -23.81 6.02 -5.27
C GLY A 71 -22.65 5.09 -5.65
N TYR A 72 -21.39 5.58 -5.66
CA TYR A 72 -20.24 4.70 -5.88
C TYR A 72 -19.93 3.90 -4.62
N ARG A 73 -19.78 2.58 -4.77
CA ARG A 73 -19.43 1.68 -3.66
C ARG A 73 -17.93 1.76 -3.37
N SER A 74 -17.60 1.97 -2.10
CA SER A 74 -16.23 1.96 -1.60
C SER A 74 -15.96 0.70 -0.78
N LEU A 75 -14.77 0.12 -0.94
CA LEU A 75 -14.22 -0.90 -0.05
C LEU A 75 -12.92 -0.37 0.53
N ILE A 76 -12.87 -0.22 1.86
CA ILE A 76 -11.70 0.23 2.59
C ILE A 76 -11.24 -0.94 3.46
N TYR A 77 -9.97 -1.30 3.37
CA TYR A 77 -9.39 -2.39 4.14
C TYR A 77 -8.05 -1.95 4.74
N SER A 78 -7.68 -2.53 5.88
CA SER A 78 -6.41 -2.31 6.54
C SER A 78 -5.93 -3.62 7.16
N GLY A 79 -4.62 -3.86 7.12
CA GLY A 79 -3.99 -4.99 7.81
C GLY A 79 -3.83 -4.65 9.29
N ASP A 80 -4.24 -5.56 10.18
CA ASP A 80 -4.22 -5.35 11.62
C ASP A 80 -2.80 -5.25 12.22
N HIS A 81 -1.80 -5.78 11.52
CA HIS A 81 -0.39 -5.69 11.89
C HIS A 81 0.40 -4.61 11.12
N ASP A 82 -0.24 -3.77 10.30
CA ASP A 82 0.47 -2.62 9.71
C ASP A 82 0.72 -1.56 10.79
N ILE A 83 2.00 -1.34 11.09
CA ILE A 83 2.44 -0.33 12.06
C ILE A 83 2.61 1.05 11.43
N SER A 84 2.73 1.12 10.10
CA SER A 84 2.94 2.39 9.39
C SER A 84 1.65 3.18 9.34
N ILE A 85 0.55 2.51 8.97
CA ILE A 85 -0.82 3.05 9.01
C ILE A 85 -1.72 2.08 9.79
N PRO A 86 -1.83 2.24 11.13
CA PRO A 86 -2.64 1.35 11.96
C PRO A 86 -4.10 1.30 11.52
N PHE A 87 -4.72 0.12 11.60
CA PHE A 87 -6.13 -0.05 11.26
C PHE A 87 -7.07 0.84 12.10
N LEU A 88 -6.66 1.20 13.32
CA LEU A 88 -7.40 2.12 14.20
C LEU A 88 -7.53 3.52 13.59
N ASP A 89 -6.52 4.01 12.87
CA ASP A 89 -6.57 5.31 12.20
C ASP A 89 -7.57 5.28 11.05
N THR A 90 -7.61 4.16 10.32
CA THR A 90 -8.62 3.93 9.27
C THR A 90 -10.03 3.89 9.86
N GLN A 91 -10.24 3.21 10.99
CA GLN A 91 -11.53 3.20 11.68
C GLN A 91 -11.95 4.59 12.14
N ALA A 92 -11.03 5.38 12.71
CA ALA A 92 -11.32 6.75 13.14
C ALA A 92 -11.73 7.63 11.95
N TRP A 93 -11.01 7.51 10.82
CA TRP A 93 -11.33 8.22 9.60
C TRP A 93 -12.70 7.84 9.03
N ILE A 94 -13.06 6.55 8.99
CA ILE A 94 -14.38 6.10 8.54
C ILE A 94 -15.49 6.65 9.44
N ARG A 95 -15.30 6.61 10.77
CA ARG A 95 -16.28 7.18 11.73
C ARG A 95 -16.49 8.67 11.50
N ALA A 96 -15.46 9.41 11.09
CA ALA A 96 -15.56 10.84 10.79
C ALA A 96 -16.46 11.15 9.57
N LEU A 97 -16.65 10.19 8.65
CA LEU A 97 -17.60 10.33 7.53
C LEU A 97 -19.07 10.36 8.00
N ASN A 98 -19.34 9.89 9.23
CA ASN A 98 -20.65 9.96 9.88
C ASN A 98 -21.79 9.27 9.08
N TYR A 99 -21.48 8.13 8.48
CA TYR A 99 -22.48 7.27 7.83
C TYR A 99 -23.20 6.36 8.82
N SER A 100 -24.40 5.90 8.43
CA SER A 100 -25.19 5.01 9.26
C SER A 100 -24.65 3.59 9.18
N ILE A 101 -24.56 2.90 10.31
CA ILE A 101 -24.16 1.49 10.35
C ILE A 101 -25.32 0.64 9.85
N VAL A 102 -25.10 -0.16 8.81
CA VAL A 102 -26.10 -1.10 8.27
C VAL A 102 -25.81 -2.55 8.62
N ASP A 103 -24.55 -2.88 8.89
CA ASP A 103 -24.11 -4.20 9.34
C ASP A 103 -22.93 -3.97 10.29
N ASP A 104 -23.15 -4.23 11.58
CA ASP A 104 -22.17 -3.97 12.62
C ASP A 104 -21.02 -4.99 12.56
N TRP A 105 -19.99 -4.73 13.36
CA TRP A 105 -18.74 -5.46 13.40
C TRP A 105 -18.93 -6.98 13.48
N ARG A 106 -18.60 -7.66 12.38
CA ARG A 106 -18.70 -9.13 12.29
C ARG A 106 -17.47 -9.73 11.64
N GLN A 107 -17.16 -10.95 12.07
CA GLN A 107 -16.13 -11.76 11.46
C GLN A 107 -16.52 -12.19 10.04
N TRP A 108 -15.52 -12.31 9.16
CA TRP A 108 -15.63 -13.01 7.88
C TRP A 108 -14.60 -14.14 7.83
N HIS A 109 -14.94 -15.19 7.09
CA HIS A 109 -14.16 -16.44 7.09
C HIS A 109 -13.66 -16.79 5.70
N THR A 110 -12.49 -17.42 5.67
CA THR A 110 -11.91 -18.08 4.50
C THR A 110 -11.35 -19.42 4.98
N ASP A 111 -11.66 -20.52 4.29
CA ASP A 111 -11.18 -21.86 4.65
C ASP A 111 -11.40 -22.23 6.12
N ASP A 112 -12.60 -21.96 6.65
CA ASP A 112 -12.99 -22.19 8.06
C ASP A 112 -12.10 -21.48 9.11
N GLN A 113 -11.36 -20.45 8.69
CA GLN A 113 -10.57 -19.58 9.56
C GLN A 113 -11.13 -18.17 9.53
N VAL A 114 -11.04 -17.46 10.66
CA VAL A 114 -11.36 -16.03 10.70
C VAL A 114 -10.29 -15.29 9.91
N ALA A 115 -10.68 -14.73 8.77
CA ALA A 115 -9.79 -13.97 7.90
C ALA A 115 -9.75 -12.48 8.28
N GLY A 116 -10.75 -12.01 9.03
CA GLY A 116 -10.78 -10.68 9.62
C GLY A 116 -12.19 -10.27 10.03
N TYR A 117 -12.40 -8.96 10.13
CA TYR A 117 -13.67 -8.35 10.50
C TYR A 117 -14.12 -7.33 9.46
N SER A 118 -15.43 -7.19 9.30
CA SER A 118 -16.07 -6.25 8.39
C SER A 118 -17.14 -5.44 9.10
N HIS A 119 -17.35 -4.21 8.64
CA HIS A 119 -18.37 -3.29 9.12
C HIS A 119 -18.90 -2.53 7.90
N ASN A 120 -20.22 -2.48 7.71
CA ASN A 120 -20.83 -1.82 6.55
C ASN A 120 -21.59 -0.55 6.94
N TYR A 121 -21.51 0.45 6.07
CA TYR A 121 -22.11 1.77 6.26
C TYR A 121 -22.98 2.18 5.05
N SER A 122 -23.94 3.08 5.25
CA SER A 122 -24.77 3.74 4.21
C SER A 122 -24.99 5.21 4.48
#